data_AF-A0A251T3G9-F1
#
_entry.id   AF-A0A251T3G9-F1
#
_cell.length_a   1.000
_cell.length_b   1.000
_cell.length_c   1.000
_cell.angle_alpha   90.00
_cell.angle_beta   90.00
_cell.angle_gamma   90.00
#
_symmetry.space_group_name_H-M   'P 1'
#
loop_
_entity.id
_entity.type
_entity.pdbx_description
1 polymer ?
#
loop_
_entity_poly.entity_id
_entity_poly.type
_entity_poly.pdbx_seq_one_letter_code
_entity_poly.pdbx_strand_id
1 'polypeptide(L)'
;MGQERLQAIMAEKDMAAEKDWKIFREWKVEYGKSYPTADEEKRRFETFQQHLREIEAHNSGLDAAYYTKGLNPFSDMTFEQFKLRFLMHEGVNDGLYDSETDEQDVIRQSEGDDQKR
;
A
#
# COMPACT_ATOMS: atom_id res chain seq x y z
N MET A 1 36.63 7.79 29.59
CA MET A 1 36.64 7.30 28.19
C MET A 1 35.36 6.54 27.78
N GLY A 2 34.61 5.86 28.67
CA GLY A 2 33.40 5.11 28.28
C GLY A 2 32.10 5.92 28.12
N GLN A 3 31.92 7.00 28.90
CA GLN A 3 30.66 7.77 28.90
C GLN A 3 30.54 8.77 27.74
N GLU A 4 31.65 9.36 27.28
CA GLU A 4 31.65 10.32 26.16
C GLU A 4 31.25 9.66 24.84
N ARG A 5 31.67 8.40 24.61
CA ARG A 5 31.29 7.65 23.40
C ARG A 5 29.81 7.30 23.38
N LEU A 6 29.22 6.95 24.53
CA LEU A 6 27.79 6.67 24.65
C LEU A 6 26.96 7.93 24.45
N GLN A 7 27.38 9.06 25.03
CA GLN A 7 26.72 10.35 24.81
C GLN A 7 26.77 10.77 23.33
N ALA A 8 27.91 10.58 22.66
CA ALA A 8 28.05 10.91 21.24
C ALA A 8 27.11 10.08 20.35
N ILE A 9 27.00 8.76 20.60
CA ILE A 9 26.10 7.87 19.85
C ILE A 9 24.62 8.24 20.08
N MET A 10 24.25 8.57 21.31
CA MET A 10 22.88 9.01 21.62
C MET A 10 22.56 10.34 20.92
N ALA A 11 23.47 11.32 20.99
CA ALA A 11 23.30 12.61 20.34
C ALA A 11 23.19 12.50 18.80
N GLU A 12 23.99 11.62 18.17
CA GLU A 12 23.89 11.35 16.74
C GLU A 12 22.53 10.77 16.36
N LYS A 13 22.03 9.82 17.16
CA LYS A 13 20.72 9.22 16.95
C LYS A 13 19.59 10.24 17.09
N ASP A 14 19.68 11.14 18.06
CA ASP A 14 18.69 12.21 18.28
C ASP A 14 18.71 13.23 17.14
N MET A 15 19.89 13.62 16.64
CA MET A 15 20.02 14.49 15.48
C MET A 15 19.43 13.86 14.21
N ALA A 16 19.66 12.56 14.00
CA ALA A 16 19.07 11.83 12.88
C ALA A 16 17.54 11.77 12.99
N ALA A 17 17.01 11.54 14.19
CA ALA A 17 15.57 11.54 14.45
C ALA A 17 14.93 12.92 14.18
N GLU A 18 15.57 14.01 14.60
CA GLU A 18 15.08 15.38 14.32
C GLU A 18 15.10 15.68 12.81
N LYS A 19 16.14 15.26 12.09
CA LYS A 19 16.22 15.39 10.64
C LYS A 19 15.08 14.61 9.96
N ASP A 20 14.87 13.36 10.33
CA ASP A 20 13.79 12.54 9.79
C ASP A 20 12.42 13.16 10.09
N TRP A 21 12.23 13.71 11.28
CA TRP A 21 10.99 14.38 11.68
C TRP A 21 10.72 15.64 10.85
N LYS A 22 11.76 16.39 10.49
CA LYS A 22 11.64 17.51 9.56
C LYS A 22 11.17 17.04 8.18
N ILE A 23 11.80 16.00 7.63
CA ILE A 23 11.41 15.43 6.33
C ILE A 23 9.96 14.91 6.38
N PHE A 24 9.59 14.24 7.46
CA PHE A 24 8.21 13.75 7.66
C PHE A 24 7.20 14.89 7.67
N ARG A 25 7.49 16.00 8.34
CA ARG A 25 6.61 17.19 8.33
C ARG A 25 6.45 17.78 6.93
N GLU A 26 7.53 17.90 6.18
CA GLU A 26 7.51 18.41 4.80
C GLU A 26 6.69 17.47 3.89
N TRP A 27 6.94 16.17 3.98
CA TRP A 27 6.20 15.13 3.25
C TRP A 27 4.70 15.13 3.60
N LYS A 28 4.34 15.30 4.88
CA LYS A 28 2.92 15.39 5.28
C LYS A 28 2.23 16.58 4.63
N VAL A 29 2.90 17.73 4.55
CA VAL A 29 2.35 18.93 3.90
C VAL A 29 2.19 18.69 2.40
N GLU A 30 3.20 18.11 1.75
CA GLU A 30 3.19 17.81 0.31
C GLU A 30 2.02 16.88 -0.08
N TYR A 31 1.74 15.87 0.73
CA TYR A 31 0.69 14.88 0.46
C TYR A 31 -0.62 15.08 1.25
N GLY A 32 -0.78 16.21 1.93
CA GLY A 32 -1.99 16.54 2.69
C GLY A 32 -2.33 15.56 3.82
N LYS A 33 -1.31 15.00 4.48
CA LYS A 33 -1.46 13.98 5.52
C LYS A 33 -1.76 14.59 6.89
N SER A 34 -2.74 14.02 7.56
CA SER A 34 -3.07 14.33 8.96
C SER A 34 -3.43 13.04 9.69
N TYR A 35 -3.12 12.98 10.99
CA TYR A 35 -3.37 11.79 11.80
C TYR A 35 -4.24 12.14 13.00
N PRO A 36 -5.21 11.28 13.38
CA PRO A 36 -6.17 11.61 14.44
C PRO A 36 -5.57 11.70 15.84
N THR A 37 -4.48 10.96 16.10
CA THR A 37 -3.85 10.88 17.43
C THR A 37 -2.34 10.92 17.33
N ALA A 38 -1.69 11.36 18.42
CA ALA A 38 -0.23 11.36 18.52
C ALA A 38 0.36 9.94 18.43
N ASP A 39 -0.34 8.93 18.97
CA ASP A 39 0.09 7.53 18.86
C ASP A 39 0.05 7.02 17.42
N GLU A 40 -0.97 7.40 16.64
CA GLU A 40 -1.02 7.05 15.21
C GLU A 40 0.07 7.79 14.44
N GLU A 41 0.26 9.07 14.70
CA GLU A 41 1.32 9.86 14.07
C GLU A 41 2.71 9.25 14.35
N LYS A 42 2.96 8.79 15.58
CA LYS A 42 4.19 8.10 15.95
C LYS A 42 4.36 6.80 15.17
N ARG A 43 3.34 5.94 15.08
CA ARG A 43 3.40 4.69 14.28
C ARG A 43 3.66 4.96 12.80
N ARG A 44 3.04 6.00 12.26
CA ARG A 44 3.21 6.43 10.87
C ARG A 44 4.61 6.95 10.62
N PHE A 45 5.16 7.70 11.58
CA PHE A 45 6.54 8.15 11.54
C PHE A 45 7.53 6.98 11.59
N GLU A 46 7.32 5.97 12.45
CA GLU A 46 8.18 4.78 12.50
C GLU A 46 8.19 4.04 11.15
N THR A 47 7.01 3.86 10.52
CA THR A 47 6.89 3.27 9.17
C THR A 47 7.59 4.14 8.12
N PHE A 48 7.42 5.46 8.21
CA PHE A 48 8.06 6.41 7.32
C PHE A 48 9.58 6.36 7.41
N GLN A 49 10.15 6.30 8.62
CA GLN A 49 11.59 6.15 8.83
C GLN A 49 12.12 4.87 8.19
N GLN A 50 11.39 3.75 8.31
CA GLN A 50 11.76 2.50 7.67
C GLN A 50 11.86 2.67 6.14
N HIS A 51 10.82 3.21 5.49
CA HIS A 51 10.86 3.44 4.05
C HIS A 51 11.92 4.46 3.63
N LEU A 52 12.17 5.49 4.44
CA LEU A 52 13.22 6.47 4.17
C LEU A 52 14.59 5.80 4.11
N ARG A 53 14.89 4.91 5.07
CA ARG A 53 16.14 4.14 5.07
C ARG A 53 16.22 3.17 3.90
N GLU A 54 15.12 2.53 3.51
CA GLU A 54 15.07 1.66 2.33
C GLU A 54 15.32 2.44 1.03
N ILE A 55 14.79 3.66 0.91
CA ILE A 55 15.02 4.56 -0.21
C ILE A 55 16.49 5.00 -0.26
N GLU A 56 17.04 5.45 0.87
CA GLU A 56 18.45 5.87 0.99
C GLU A 56 19.39 4.70 0.63
N ALA A 57 19.14 3.51 1.16
CA ALA A 57 19.91 2.31 0.85
C ALA A 57 19.84 1.96 -0.65
N HIS A 58 18.64 1.93 -1.22
CA HIS A 58 18.43 1.64 -2.65
C HIS A 58 19.15 2.64 -3.55
N ASN A 59 18.98 3.93 -3.27
CA ASN A 59 19.54 5.01 -4.09
C ASN A 59 21.07 5.15 -3.92
N SER A 60 21.65 4.60 -2.86
CA SER A 60 23.11 4.54 -2.66
C SER A 60 23.77 3.31 -3.30
N GLY A 61 22.97 2.30 -3.67
CA GLY A 61 23.44 1.05 -4.24
C GLY A 61 23.63 1.09 -5.75
N LEU A 62 24.13 -0.02 -6.31
CA LEU A 62 24.27 -0.19 -7.77
C LEU A 62 22.92 -0.18 -8.50
N ASP A 63 21.85 -0.58 -7.80
CA ASP A 63 20.49 -0.64 -8.36
C ASP A 63 19.93 0.75 -8.72
N ALA A 64 20.49 1.82 -8.14
CA ALA A 64 20.17 3.20 -8.48
C ALA A 64 20.44 3.53 -9.96
N ALA A 65 21.31 2.76 -10.63
CA ALA A 65 21.58 2.90 -12.06
C ALA A 65 20.39 2.47 -12.94
N TYR A 66 19.50 1.61 -12.43
CA TYR A 66 18.32 1.14 -13.17
C TYR A 66 17.06 1.93 -12.83
N TYR A 67 16.86 2.23 -11.54
CA TYR A 67 15.78 3.09 -11.09
C TYR A 67 16.07 3.65 -9.70
N THR A 68 15.48 4.80 -9.41
CA THR A 68 15.55 5.43 -8.09
C THR A 68 14.21 5.33 -7.39
N LYS A 69 14.23 5.18 -6.07
CA LYS A 69 13.05 5.29 -5.23
C LYS A 69 12.92 6.71 -4.68
N GLY A 70 11.69 7.12 -4.42
CA GLY A 70 11.38 8.41 -3.81
C GLY A 70 10.28 8.26 -2.78
N LEU A 71 10.14 9.28 -1.92
CA LEU A 71 8.98 9.40 -1.05
C LEU A 71 7.72 9.56 -1.91
N ASN A 72 6.64 8.92 -1.49
CA ASN A 72 5.39 8.89 -2.21
C ASN A 72 4.21 8.93 -1.22
N PRO A 73 2.94 9.04 -1.68
CA PRO A 73 1.78 9.11 -0.79
C PRO A 73 1.58 7.89 0.12
N PHE A 74 2.29 6.79 -0.11
CA PHE A 74 2.19 5.54 0.65
C PHE A 74 3.41 5.32 1.56
N SER A 75 4.33 6.28 1.66
CA SER A 75 5.54 6.15 2.50
C SER A 75 5.25 6.00 4.00
N ASP A 76 4.02 6.23 4.47
CA ASP A 76 3.56 5.97 5.84
C ASP A 76 2.79 4.66 6.02
N MET A 77 2.75 3.79 5.00
CA MET A 77 1.88 2.62 4.96
C MET A 77 2.66 1.34 4.70
N THR A 78 2.45 0.30 5.52
CA THR A 78 3.09 -1.00 5.29
C THR A 78 2.54 -1.66 4.01
N PHE A 79 3.32 -2.54 3.40
CA PHE A 79 2.89 -3.25 2.19
C PHE A 79 1.58 -4.03 2.39
N GLU A 80 1.38 -4.65 3.56
CA GLU A 80 0.13 -5.35 3.87
C GLU A 80 -1.07 -4.40 3.94
N GLN A 81 -0.91 -3.22 4.55
CA GLN A 81 -1.96 -2.20 4.56
C GLN A 81 -2.25 -1.67 3.15
N PHE A 82 -1.22 -1.49 2.34
CA PHE A 82 -1.36 -1.07 0.95
C PHE A 82 -2.13 -2.13 0.15
N LYS A 83 -1.78 -3.40 0.32
CA LYS A 83 -2.42 -4.52 -0.37
C LYS A 83 -3.90 -4.62 -0.02
N LEU A 84 -4.24 -4.59 1.27
CA LEU A 84 -5.63 -4.65 1.74
C LEU A 84 -6.49 -3.49 1.20
N ARG A 85 -5.90 -2.29 1.04
CA ARG A 85 -6.65 -1.09 0.68
C ARG A 85 -6.72 -0.81 -0.81
N PHE A 86 -5.71 -1.22 -1.58
CA PHE A 86 -5.56 -0.80 -2.98
C PHE A 86 -5.39 -1.96 -3.97
N LEU A 87 -4.93 -3.13 -3.53
CA LEU A 87 -4.72 -4.28 -4.43
C LEU A 87 -5.82 -5.34 -4.32
N MET A 88 -6.49 -5.43 -3.16
CA MET A 88 -7.66 -6.28 -3.01
C MET A 88 -8.89 -5.56 -3.52
N HIS A 89 -9.29 -5.86 -4.76
CA HIS A 89 -10.71 -5.88 -5.06
C HIS A 89 -11.26 -7.04 -4.21
N GLU A 90 -12.15 -6.79 -3.25
CA GLU A 90 -13.04 -7.87 -2.82
C GLU A 90 -13.55 -8.48 -4.11
N GLY A 91 -13.20 -9.74 -4.35
CA GLY A 91 -13.70 -10.48 -5.49
C GLY A 91 -15.19 -10.24 -5.45
N VAL A 92 -15.68 -9.49 -6.43
CA VAL A 92 -17.10 -9.51 -6.74
C VAL A 92 -17.29 -10.98 -7.06
N ASN A 93 -17.76 -11.73 -6.08
CA ASN A 93 -18.49 -12.96 -6.30
C ASN A 93 -19.85 -12.46 -6.78
N ASP A 94 -19.88 -11.86 -7.98
CA ASP A 94 -21.12 -11.67 -8.68
C ASP A 94 -21.54 -13.09 -9.03
N GLY A 95 -22.45 -13.64 -8.25
CA GLY A 95 -23.09 -14.92 -8.52
C GLY A 95 -23.91 -14.87 -9.82
N LEU A 96 -23.27 -14.51 -10.93
CA LEU A 96 -23.81 -14.30 -12.26
C LEU A 96 -23.06 -15.13 -13.30
N TYR A 97 -22.50 -16.26 -12.89
CA TYR A 97 -22.35 -17.41 -13.77
C TYR A 97 -22.90 -18.62 -13.03
N ASP A 98 -24.23 -18.73 -13.03
CA ASP A 98 -24.88 -20.03 -12.90
C ASP A 98 -24.55 -20.80 -14.17
N SER A 99 -23.63 -21.76 -14.07
CA SER A 99 -23.28 -22.66 -15.16
C SER A 99 -24.32 -23.76 -15.38
N GLU A 100 -25.53 -23.64 -14.82
CA GLU A 100 -26.61 -24.62 -14.98
C GLU A 100 -27.95 -23.94 -15.29
N THR A 101 -28.12 -23.38 -16.50
CA THR A 101 -29.41 -23.41 -17.26
C THR A 101 -29.27 -22.65 -18.58
N ASP A 102 -29.16 -23.38 -19.69
CA ASP A 102 -29.84 -23.07 -20.97
C ASP A 102 -29.50 -24.11 -22.07
N GLU A 103 -29.72 -25.39 -21.77
CA GLU A 103 -29.78 -26.43 -22.82
C GLU A 103 -31.15 -27.12 -22.94
N GLN A 104 -32.21 -26.60 -22.32
CA GLN A 104 -33.55 -27.24 -22.43
C GLN A 104 -34.69 -26.33 -22.91
N ASP A 105 -34.47 -25.05 -23.18
CA ASP A 105 -35.52 -24.16 -23.70
C ASP A 105 -35.58 -24.03 -25.24
N VAL A 106 -34.84 -24.87 -25.98
CA VAL A 106 -34.93 -24.94 -27.46
C VAL A 106 -35.80 -26.11 -27.96
N ILE A 107 -36.23 -27.04 -27.10
CA ILE A 107 -37.00 -28.25 -27.52
C ILE A 107 -38.42 -28.25 -26.94
N ARG A 108 -39.15 -27.13 -27.08
CA ARG A 108 -40.60 -27.08 -26.80
C ARG A 108 -41.41 -26.25 -27.81
N GLN A 109 -40.97 -26.22 -29.07
CA GLN A 109 -41.75 -25.61 -30.16
C GLN A 109 -41.96 -26.52 -31.39
N SER A 110 -41.78 -27.84 -31.28
CA SER A 110 -42.01 -28.75 -32.41
C SER A 110 -43.07 -29.82 -32.20
N GLU A 111 -44.07 -29.60 -31.35
CA GLU A 111 -45.29 -30.41 -31.34
C GLU A 111 -46.52 -29.51 -31.17
N GLY A 112 -47.18 -29.22 -32.29
CA GLY A 112 -48.47 -28.54 -32.29
C GLY A 112 -48.71 -27.65 -33.51
N ASP A 113 -48.73 -28.22 -34.71
CA ASP A 113 -49.53 -27.68 -35.82
C ASP A 113 -49.90 -28.80 -36.79
N ASP A 114 -50.63 -29.76 -36.24
CA ASP A 114 -51.39 -30.75 -36.98
C ASP A 114 -52.74 -30.13 -37.40
N GLN A 115 -52.72 -29.19 -38.37
CA GLN A 115 -53.94 -28.77 -39.07
C GLN A 115 -53.67 -27.98 -40.37
N LYS A 116 -53.48 -28.68 -41.50
CA LYS A 116 -54.03 -28.25 -42.81
C LYS A 116 -53.84 -29.31 -43.92
N ARG A 117 -55.00 -29.85 -44.32
CA ARG A 117 -55.37 -30.56 -45.55
C ARG A 117 -54.98 -32.02 -45.71
#